data_AF-A0A347VZ07-F1
#
_entry.id   AF-A0A347VZ07-F1
#
_cell.length_a   1.000
_cell.length_b   1.000
_cell.length_c   1.000
_cell.angle_alpha   90.00
_cell.angle_beta   90.00
_cell.angle_gamma   90.00
#
_symmetry.space_group_name_H-M   'P 1'
#
loop_
_entity.id
_entity.type
_entity.pdbx_description
1 polymer ?
#
loop_
_entity_poly.entity_id
_entity_poly.type
_entity_poly.pdbx_seq_one_letter_code
_entity_poly.pdbx_strand_id
1 'polypeptide(L)'
;MKDSNISISITNDSPHALSGWNLKQVKDLNELSFIVKNFKYSNAIFKNNYRKGENVESFNNLIIYDIDNDKDKPNLSLDSAIKHFKKLDFKALIIPSKSHNIEKNGYIANRYRILIPTQTPLTLTNKDEFREFQSLVAKALNIESFVDKAALNDKARFYNQSPNHAQPIIIESNNTMDIKKLELEAKNNIANKQKQKQIELEKLKAIKLDSKEYKKVPMLKQSDYLTYINSDGFNTILNKYSIANFVRKLENVKDEYNDGYNMIKTPTAKYALIESDNLLHDFKSGETYNVYTYLAKILNTNIANNIAREFEKMTGENVLSLNQKLIDTHLKTALKTATNDKSLESNLKKLFKVEVVKFHYGSGDPYLKIADKKITDIDFKKVIDTLKQNREKSKSMERI
;
A
#
# COMPACT_ATOMS: atom_id res chain seq x y z
N MET A 1 -29.41 32.98 24.68
CA MET A 1 -29.36 32.90 23.21
C MET A 1 -30.74 32.44 22.75
N LYS A 2 -31.36 33.04 21.73
CA LYS A 2 -32.58 32.49 21.14
C LYS A 2 -32.23 31.10 20.59
N ASP A 3 -32.94 30.05 20.99
CA ASP A 3 -32.84 28.75 20.34
C ASP A 3 -33.04 28.97 18.83
N SER A 4 -32.01 28.69 18.04
CA SER A 4 -32.10 28.73 16.59
C SER A 4 -32.99 27.57 16.15
N ASN A 5 -34.00 27.87 15.31
CA ASN A 5 -34.87 26.84 14.74
C ASN A 5 -34.03 25.73 14.08
N ILE A 6 -34.43 24.48 14.30
CA ILE A 6 -33.83 23.32 13.64
C ILE A 6 -34.47 23.19 12.26
N SER A 7 -33.65 23.10 11.22
CA SER A 7 -34.12 22.91 9.85
C SER A 7 -33.92 21.46 9.40
N ILE A 8 -34.82 20.96 8.57
CA ILE A 8 -34.77 19.62 8.00
C ILE A 8 -35.52 19.57 6.67
N SER A 9 -34.98 18.85 5.69
CA SER A 9 -35.69 18.62 4.42
C SER A 9 -36.59 17.41 4.55
N ILE A 10 -37.84 17.51 4.08
CA ILE A 10 -38.84 16.44 4.14
C ILE A 10 -39.46 16.16 2.78
N THR A 11 -39.97 14.95 2.58
CA THR A 11 -40.78 14.59 1.41
C THR A 11 -41.84 13.55 1.75
N ASN A 12 -42.94 13.60 1.00
CA ASN A 12 -43.98 12.57 0.95
C ASN A 12 -43.78 11.58 -0.21
N ASP A 13 -42.76 11.79 -1.05
CA ASP A 13 -42.49 10.97 -2.23
C ASP A 13 -42.15 9.51 -1.86
N SER A 14 -42.63 8.58 -2.69
CA SER A 14 -42.59 7.14 -2.45
C SER A 14 -42.39 6.35 -3.74
N PRO A 15 -41.61 5.26 -3.76
CA PRO A 15 -40.89 4.65 -2.63
C PRO A 15 -39.49 5.23 -2.40
N HIS A 16 -38.83 5.80 -3.42
CA HIS A 16 -37.40 6.13 -3.40
C HIS A 16 -37.05 7.57 -2.97
N ALA A 17 -38.05 8.40 -2.67
CA ALA A 17 -37.86 9.77 -2.19
C ALA A 17 -36.94 10.58 -3.11
N LEU A 18 -37.23 10.54 -4.42
CA LEU A 18 -36.45 11.21 -5.45
C LEU A 18 -36.87 12.67 -5.62
N SER A 19 -38.13 13.01 -5.38
CA SER A 19 -38.67 14.35 -5.61
C SER A 19 -39.46 14.89 -4.40
N GLY A 20 -40.03 16.09 -4.54
CA GLY A 20 -40.95 16.66 -3.55
C GLY A 20 -40.30 17.09 -2.24
N TRP A 21 -38.98 17.29 -2.25
CA TRP A 21 -38.23 17.75 -1.08
C TRP A 21 -38.56 19.20 -0.76
N ASN A 22 -38.92 19.47 0.50
CA ASN A 22 -39.22 20.81 0.99
C ASN A 22 -38.56 21.05 2.34
N LEU A 23 -38.13 22.28 2.57
CA LEU A 23 -37.54 22.70 3.84
C LEU A 23 -38.61 22.86 4.91
N LYS A 24 -38.39 22.26 6.09
CA LYS A 24 -39.19 22.46 7.29
C LYS A 24 -38.33 22.99 8.41
N GLN A 25 -38.83 24.01 9.10
CA GLN A 25 -38.26 24.49 10.35
C GLN A 25 -39.11 24.03 11.52
N VAL A 26 -38.46 23.60 12.59
CA VAL A 26 -39.06 23.17 13.85
C VAL A 26 -38.37 23.87 15.02
N LYS A 27 -39.12 24.07 16.10
CA LYS A 27 -38.68 24.89 17.24
C LYS A 27 -37.77 24.12 18.20
N ASP A 28 -38.00 22.83 18.36
CA ASP A 28 -37.32 22.01 19.36
C ASP A 28 -37.21 20.53 18.92
N LEU A 29 -36.63 19.71 19.79
CA LEU A 29 -36.46 18.28 19.54
C LEU A 29 -37.79 17.50 19.59
N ASN A 30 -38.83 18.02 20.25
CA ASN A 30 -40.15 17.39 20.28
C ASN A 30 -40.82 17.50 18.91
N GLU A 31 -40.87 18.71 18.35
CA GLU A 31 -41.37 18.94 16.99
C GLU A 31 -40.52 18.20 15.95
N LEU A 32 -39.18 18.17 16.12
CA LEU A 32 -38.31 17.35 15.26
C LEU A 32 -38.68 15.87 15.30
N SER A 33 -38.94 15.33 16.51
CA SER A 33 -39.34 13.93 16.69
C SER A 33 -40.66 13.61 15.97
N PHE A 34 -41.61 14.56 15.96
CA PHE A 34 -42.84 14.44 15.20
C PHE A 34 -42.57 14.41 13.70
N ILE A 35 -41.70 15.29 13.19
CA ILE A 35 -41.35 15.33 11.77
C ILE A 35 -40.74 14.00 11.30
N VAL A 36 -39.76 13.46 12.00
CA VAL A 36 -39.03 12.24 11.56
C VAL A 36 -39.87 10.96 11.65
N LYS A 37 -40.98 10.97 12.40
CA LYS A 37 -41.96 9.88 12.43
C LYS A 37 -42.96 9.93 11.28
N ASN A 38 -43.28 11.13 10.79
CA ASN A 38 -44.33 11.30 9.78
C ASN A 38 -43.78 11.40 8.35
N PHE A 39 -42.56 11.93 8.18
CA PHE A 39 -42.00 12.21 6.86
C PHE A 39 -40.67 11.49 6.63
N LYS A 40 -40.38 11.14 5.38
CA LYS A 40 -39.02 10.83 4.98
C LYS A 40 -38.21 12.12 5.02
N TYR A 41 -36.97 12.04 5.46
CA TYR A 41 -36.20 13.24 5.78
C TYR A 41 -34.75 13.15 5.32
N SER A 42 -34.12 14.31 5.17
CA SER A 42 -32.73 14.47 4.75
C SER A 42 -32.13 15.70 5.42
N ASN A 43 -30.82 15.65 5.64
CA ASN A 43 -30.06 16.84 6.03
C ASN A 43 -29.77 17.76 4.83
N ALA A 44 -29.72 17.22 3.60
CA ALA A 44 -29.41 18.00 2.42
C ALA A 44 -30.62 18.80 1.90
N ILE A 45 -30.33 19.97 1.34
CA ILE A 45 -31.25 20.80 0.56
C ILE A 45 -30.92 20.56 -0.92
N PHE A 46 -31.95 20.29 -1.72
CA PHE A 46 -31.79 19.81 -3.09
C PHE A 46 -32.28 20.80 -4.13
N LYS A 47 -31.45 21.04 -5.15
CA LYS A 47 -31.84 21.78 -6.36
C LYS A 47 -33.04 21.14 -7.03
N ASN A 48 -33.99 21.96 -7.45
CA ASN A 48 -35.24 21.53 -8.11
C ASN A 48 -36.01 20.47 -7.30
N ASN A 49 -35.83 20.43 -5.98
CA ASN A 49 -36.43 19.45 -5.08
C ASN A 49 -36.17 17.99 -5.50
N TYR A 50 -35.06 17.73 -6.21
CA TYR A 50 -34.69 16.40 -6.73
C TYR A 50 -33.42 15.88 -6.08
N ARG A 51 -33.52 14.73 -5.40
CA ARG A 51 -32.44 14.13 -4.62
C ARG A 51 -31.43 13.42 -5.52
N LYS A 52 -30.30 14.09 -5.70
CA LYS A 52 -29.07 13.53 -6.30
C LYS A 52 -27.87 14.18 -5.63
N GLY A 53 -26.73 13.47 -5.52
CA GLY A 53 -25.51 14.01 -4.89
C GLY A 53 -24.98 15.30 -5.52
N GLU A 54 -25.18 15.47 -6.83
CA GLU A 54 -24.86 16.67 -7.61
C GLU A 54 -25.84 17.83 -7.37
N ASN A 55 -27.07 17.51 -6.95
CA ASN A 55 -28.12 18.49 -6.69
C ASN A 55 -28.12 18.98 -5.23
N VAL A 56 -27.19 18.54 -4.39
CA VAL A 56 -27.06 19.06 -3.03
C VAL A 56 -26.51 20.48 -3.09
N GLU A 57 -27.37 21.47 -2.81
CA GLU A 57 -27.00 22.89 -2.83
C GLU A 57 -26.40 23.34 -1.50
N SER A 58 -26.97 22.84 -0.40
CA SER A 58 -26.54 23.13 0.96
C SER A 58 -27.08 22.07 1.91
N PHE A 59 -26.78 22.23 3.21
CA PHE A 59 -27.28 21.36 4.27
C PHE A 59 -28.09 22.17 5.27
N ASN A 60 -28.87 21.47 6.09
CA ASN A 60 -29.54 22.04 7.23
C ASN A 60 -28.58 22.13 8.44
N ASN A 61 -29.01 22.82 9.49
CA ASN A 61 -28.30 22.89 10.77
C ASN A 61 -28.54 21.64 11.64
N LEU A 62 -28.25 20.48 11.05
CA LEU A 62 -28.51 19.17 11.62
C LEU A 62 -27.43 18.17 11.17
N ILE A 63 -27.01 17.27 12.05
CA ILE A 63 -26.17 16.12 11.72
C ILE A 63 -26.96 14.85 12.07
N ILE A 64 -26.85 13.81 11.24
CA ILE A 64 -27.61 12.57 11.40
C ILE A 64 -26.65 11.39 11.25
N TYR A 65 -26.62 10.52 12.26
CA TYR A 65 -25.88 9.26 12.23
C TYR A 65 -26.81 8.06 12.38
N ASP A 66 -26.59 7.04 11.54
CA ASP A 66 -27.25 5.73 11.61
C ASP A 66 -26.40 4.79 12.47
N ILE A 67 -27.01 4.17 13.47
CA ILE A 67 -26.42 3.11 14.29
C ILE A 67 -27.16 1.81 13.95
N ASP A 68 -26.52 0.98 13.13
CA ASP A 68 -27.10 -0.28 12.64
C ASP A 68 -26.90 -1.46 13.60
N ASN A 69 -25.88 -1.39 14.48
CA ASN A 69 -25.51 -2.47 15.40
C ASN A 69 -25.47 -3.85 14.72
N ASP A 70 -24.95 -3.93 13.48
CA ASP A 70 -24.91 -5.18 12.71
C ASP A 70 -24.10 -6.27 13.41
N LYS A 71 -24.41 -7.53 13.06
CA LYS A 71 -23.64 -8.70 13.48
C LYS A 71 -22.14 -8.51 13.17
N ASP A 72 -21.29 -8.88 14.12
CA ASP A 72 -19.82 -8.86 14.02
C ASP A 72 -19.18 -7.46 13.88
N LYS A 73 -19.94 -6.38 14.13
CA LYS A 73 -19.42 -5.01 14.27
C LYS A 73 -19.47 -4.55 15.74
N PRO A 74 -18.69 -3.51 16.12
CA PRO A 74 -18.85 -2.87 17.41
C PRO A 74 -20.30 -2.38 17.59
N ASN A 75 -20.89 -2.67 18.75
CA ASN A 75 -22.26 -2.29 19.07
C ASN A 75 -22.29 -1.14 20.08
N LEU A 76 -23.17 -0.17 19.83
CA LEU A 76 -23.55 0.87 20.77
C LEU A 76 -25.01 0.64 21.16
N SER A 77 -25.24 0.16 22.38
CA SER A 77 -26.61 0.00 22.88
C SER A 77 -27.27 1.36 23.09
N LEU A 78 -28.61 1.38 23.03
CA LEU A 78 -29.40 2.60 23.23
C LEU A 78 -29.07 3.25 24.58
N ASP A 79 -29.04 2.47 25.66
CA ASP A 79 -28.69 2.97 27.01
C ASP A 79 -27.28 3.56 27.08
N SER A 80 -26.32 2.94 26.39
CA SER A 80 -24.95 3.46 26.34
C SER A 80 -24.89 4.78 25.56
N ALA A 81 -25.62 4.88 24.43
CA ALA A 81 -25.74 6.12 23.69
C ALA A 81 -26.39 7.24 24.52
N ILE A 82 -27.47 6.93 25.26
CA ILE A 82 -28.13 7.90 26.13
C ILE A 82 -27.16 8.44 27.18
N LYS A 83 -26.48 7.54 27.91
CA LYS A 83 -25.50 7.93 28.94
C LYS A 83 -24.36 8.76 28.33
N HIS A 84 -23.89 8.36 27.16
CA HIS A 84 -22.80 9.02 26.45
C HIS A 84 -23.17 10.44 26.02
N PHE A 85 -24.31 10.63 25.34
CA PHE A 85 -24.73 11.94 24.87
C PHE A 85 -25.17 12.88 26.00
N LYS A 86 -25.75 12.35 27.10
CA LYS A 86 -25.95 13.14 28.33
C LYS A 86 -24.63 13.63 28.91
N LYS A 87 -23.59 12.79 28.91
CA LYS A 87 -22.26 13.15 29.41
C LYS A 87 -21.55 14.17 28.52
N LEU A 88 -21.71 14.08 27.20
CA LEU A 88 -21.18 15.06 26.25
C LEU A 88 -21.85 16.44 26.39
N ASP A 89 -23.02 16.50 27.03
CA ASP A 89 -23.80 17.72 27.26
C ASP A 89 -24.07 18.49 25.96
N PHE A 90 -24.62 17.79 24.96
CA PHE A 90 -25.11 18.39 23.71
C PHE A 90 -26.58 18.01 23.46
N LYS A 91 -27.32 18.96 22.88
CA LYS A 91 -28.69 18.72 22.43
C LYS A 91 -28.71 17.62 21.36
N ALA A 92 -29.48 16.56 21.57
CA ALA A 92 -29.59 15.45 20.62
C ALA A 92 -30.94 14.72 20.72
N LEU A 93 -31.45 14.24 19.58
CA LEU A 93 -32.58 13.34 19.49
C LEU A 93 -32.08 11.95 19.09
N ILE A 94 -32.32 10.95 19.93
CA ILE A 94 -32.07 9.54 19.63
C ILE A 94 -33.42 8.87 19.36
N ILE A 95 -33.57 8.22 18.20
CA ILE A 95 -34.85 7.61 17.82
C ILE A 95 -34.66 6.28 17.08
N PRO A 96 -35.44 5.22 17.40
CA PRO A 96 -35.46 3.98 16.63
C PRO A 96 -35.65 4.22 15.12
N SER A 97 -34.90 3.48 14.31
CA SER A 97 -35.04 3.54 12.84
C SER A 97 -36.20 2.65 12.37
N LYS A 98 -36.58 2.76 11.09
CA LYS A 98 -37.60 1.88 10.48
C LYS A 98 -37.33 0.39 10.70
N SER A 99 -36.05 0.00 10.81
CA SER A 99 -35.60 -1.39 10.93
C SER A 99 -35.21 -1.79 12.36
N HIS A 100 -35.67 -1.04 13.36
CA HIS A 100 -35.42 -1.32 14.76
C HIS A 100 -36.08 -2.64 15.19
N ASN A 101 -35.30 -3.57 15.76
CA ASN A 101 -35.75 -4.90 16.17
C ASN A 101 -36.45 -5.71 15.07
N ILE A 102 -36.15 -5.39 13.82
CA ILE A 102 -36.54 -6.18 12.65
C ILE A 102 -35.35 -7.04 12.24
N GLU A 103 -35.61 -8.33 11.96
CA GLU A 103 -34.61 -9.24 11.44
C GLU A 103 -34.09 -8.76 10.07
N LYS A 104 -32.76 -8.66 9.96
CA LYS A 104 -32.08 -8.33 8.70
C LYS A 104 -30.86 -9.24 8.60
N ASN A 105 -30.76 -10.01 7.51
CA ASN A 105 -29.68 -10.96 7.28
C ASN A 105 -29.49 -11.96 8.46
N GLY A 106 -30.58 -12.45 9.05
CA GLY A 106 -30.52 -13.41 10.17
C GLY A 106 -30.18 -12.81 11.53
N TYR A 107 -30.22 -11.47 11.68
CA TYR A 107 -29.85 -10.80 12.92
C TYR A 107 -30.81 -9.66 13.30
N ILE A 108 -31.32 -9.73 14.53
CA ILE A 108 -32.17 -8.72 15.15
C ILE A 108 -31.28 -7.75 15.92
N ALA A 109 -31.42 -6.45 15.65
CA ALA A 109 -30.58 -5.43 16.25
C ALA A 109 -31.38 -4.20 16.66
N ASN A 110 -30.90 -3.53 17.72
CA ASN A 110 -31.35 -2.21 18.12
C ASN A 110 -30.81 -1.16 17.13
N ARG A 111 -31.54 -0.93 16.04
CA ARG A 111 -31.19 0.08 15.03
C ARG A 111 -31.83 1.41 15.35
N TYR A 112 -31.05 2.49 15.39
CA TYR A 112 -31.54 3.81 15.74
C TYR A 112 -30.69 4.90 15.09
N ARG A 113 -31.17 6.13 15.15
CA ARG A 113 -30.49 7.30 14.62
C ARG A 113 -30.25 8.30 15.72
N ILE A 114 -29.15 9.03 15.59
CA ILE A 114 -28.81 10.16 16.45
C ILE A 114 -28.86 11.41 15.57
N LEU A 115 -29.72 12.35 15.93
CA LEU A 115 -29.92 13.62 15.26
C LEU A 115 -29.40 14.74 16.18
N ILE A 116 -28.45 15.52 15.70
CA ILE A 116 -27.71 16.51 16.50
C ILE A 116 -27.85 17.87 15.82
N PRO A 117 -28.64 18.79 16.38
CA PRO A 117 -28.69 20.17 15.90
C PRO A 117 -27.33 20.86 16.00
N THR A 118 -27.04 21.73 15.04
CA THR A 118 -25.80 22.51 14.99
C THR A 118 -26.11 24.01 15.02
N GLN A 119 -25.15 24.82 15.47
CA GLN A 119 -25.32 26.27 15.54
C GLN A 119 -25.48 26.90 14.15
N THR A 120 -24.75 26.36 13.17
CA THR A 120 -24.81 26.76 11.77
C THR A 120 -24.99 25.53 10.87
N PRO A 121 -25.58 25.70 9.67
CA PRO A 121 -25.61 24.65 8.67
C PRO A 121 -24.21 24.33 8.14
N LEU A 122 -24.01 23.08 7.71
CA LEU A 122 -22.78 22.63 7.06
C LEU A 122 -22.61 23.31 5.68
N THR A 123 -21.41 23.83 5.40
CA THR A 123 -21.11 24.51 4.12
C THR A 123 -20.37 23.64 3.09
N LEU A 124 -19.92 22.45 3.49
CA LEU A 124 -19.03 21.60 2.68
C LEU A 124 -19.81 20.75 1.67
N THR A 125 -20.00 21.26 0.45
CA THR A 125 -20.67 20.54 -0.65
C THR A 125 -19.72 19.66 -1.46
N ASN A 126 -18.40 19.84 -1.36
CA ASN A 126 -17.42 18.91 -1.92
C ASN A 126 -17.54 17.54 -1.25
N LYS A 127 -17.51 16.45 -2.04
CA LYS A 127 -17.73 15.09 -1.54
C LYS A 127 -16.64 14.64 -0.55
N ASP A 128 -15.38 14.93 -0.84
CA ASP A 128 -14.26 14.50 0.01
C ASP A 128 -14.20 15.31 1.30
N GLU A 129 -14.44 16.62 1.23
CA GLU A 129 -14.52 17.49 2.40
C GLU A 129 -15.69 17.12 3.30
N PHE A 130 -16.87 16.84 2.73
CA PHE A 130 -18.03 16.36 3.48
C PHE A 130 -17.71 15.06 4.22
N ARG A 131 -17.11 14.09 3.53
CA ARG A 131 -16.74 12.80 4.12
C ARG A 131 -15.72 12.96 5.25
N GLU A 132 -14.71 13.78 5.05
CA GLU A 132 -13.70 14.08 6.08
C GLU A 132 -14.37 14.74 7.30
N PHE A 133 -15.25 15.71 7.08
CA PHE A 133 -16.03 16.36 8.13
C PHE A 133 -16.89 15.37 8.92
N GLN A 134 -17.65 14.51 8.25
CA GLN A 134 -18.49 13.50 8.91
C GLN A 134 -17.66 12.55 9.78
N SER A 135 -16.45 12.20 9.34
CA SER A 135 -15.49 11.41 10.12
C SER A 135 -14.95 12.15 11.34
N LEU A 136 -14.56 13.42 11.17
CA LEU A 136 -14.06 14.27 12.27
C LEU A 136 -15.12 14.48 13.34
N VAL A 137 -16.38 14.73 12.96
CA VAL A 137 -17.49 14.86 13.90
C VAL A 137 -17.75 13.53 14.61
N ALA A 138 -17.79 12.40 13.91
CA ALA A 138 -18.00 11.09 14.54
C ALA A 138 -16.88 10.73 15.54
N LYS A 139 -15.64 11.14 15.26
CA LYS A 139 -14.50 11.02 16.19
C LYS A 139 -14.63 11.95 17.39
N ALA A 140 -14.98 13.22 17.17
CA ALA A 140 -15.19 14.19 18.25
C ALA A 140 -16.31 13.75 19.20
N LEU A 141 -17.33 13.08 18.66
CA LEU A 141 -18.42 12.47 19.43
C LEU A 141 -18.08 11.08 19.98
N ASN A 142 -16.90 10.52 19.71
CA ASN A 142 -16.48 9.18 20.11
C ASN A 142 -17.45 8.06 19.68
N ILE A 143 -17.99 8.17 18.46
CA ILE A 143 -18.92 7.18 17.87
C ILE A 143 -18.44 6.58 16.54
N GLU A 144 -17.26 6.96 16.05
CA GLU A 144 -16.70 6.52 14.75
C GLU A 144 -16.78 5.00 14.53
N SER A 145 -16.55 4.20 15.59
CA SER A 145 -16.55 2.74 15.49
C SER A 145 -17.94 2.12 15.34
N PHE A 146 -19.01 2.88 15.60
CA PHE A 146 -20.39 2.40 15.64
C PHE A 146 -21.25 2.89 14.47
N VAL A 147 -20.83 3.98 13.81
CA VAL A 147 -21.60 4.58 12.71
C VAL A 147 -21.45 3.79 11.42
N ASP A 148 -22.52 3.74 10.62
CA ASP A 148 -22.45 3.22 9.25
C ASP A 148 -21.52 4.09 8.39
N LYS A 149 -20.34 3.56 8.05
CA LYS A 149 -19.34 4.26 7.22
C LYS A 149 -19.86 4.58 5.81
N ALA A 150 -20.82 3.81 5.28
CA ALA A 150 -21.43 4.12 4.00
C ALA A 150 -22.29 5.40 4.09
N ALA A 151 -22.95 5.63 5.23
CA ALA A 151 -23.72 6.85 5.50
C ALA A 151 -22.86 8.10 5.47
N LEU A 152 -21.61 8.02 5.95
CA LEU A 152 -20.68 9.14 5.98
C LEU A 152 -20.31 9.66 4.58
N ASN A 153 -20.50 8.85 3.54
CA ASN A 153 -20.08 9.16 2.17
C ASN A 153 -21.21 9.73 1.29
N ASP A 154 -22.47 9.68 1.75
CA ASP A 154 -23.64 10.04 0.96
C ASP A 154 -24.21 11.41 1.36
N LYS A 155 -23.77 12.45 0.65
CA LYS A 155 -24.28 13.82 0.83
C LYS A 155 -25.79 13.94 0.58
N ALA A 156 -26.37 13.05 -0.23
CA ALA A 156 -27.78 13.07 -0.58
C ALA A 156 -28.59 12.01 0.18
N ARG A 157 -28.05 11.53 1.32
CA ARG A 157 -28.71 10.48 2.10
C ARG A 157 -30.05 10.96 2.62
N PHE A 158 -31.06 10.15 2.40
CA PHE A 158 -32.36 10.29 3.04
C PHE A 158 -32.60 9.15 4.03
N TYR A 159 -33.53 9.39 4.93
CA TYR A 159 -33.91 8.46 5.98
C TYR A 159 -35.42 8.21 5.88
N ASN A 160 -35.79 6.94 5.93
CA ASN A 160 -37.20 6.56 6.07
C ASN A 160 -37.74 6.97 7.44
N GLN A 161 -39.06 7.19 7.54
CA GLN A 161 -39.74 7.49 8.80
C GLN A 161 -39.33 6.51 9.91
N SER A 162 -39.20 7.02 11.13
CA SER A 162 -39.18 6.18 12.32
C SER A 162 -40.57 5.57 12.56
N PRO A 163 -40.69 4.35 13.14
CA PRO A 163 -41.99 3.76 13.43
C PRO A 163 -42.86 4.68 14.29
N ASN A 164 -44.17 4.75 14.02
CA ASN A 164 -45.07 5.66 14.74
C ASN A 164 -45.04 5.44 16.27
N HIS A 165 -44.91 4.18 16.69
CA HIS A 165 -44.83 3.76 18.09
C HIS A 165 -43.43 3.91 18.70
N ALA A 166 -42.41 4.29 17.92
CA ALA A 166 -41.06 4.47 18.41
C ALA A 166 -41.03 5.59 19.46
N GLN A 167 -40.45 5.33 20.64
CA GLN A 167 -40.31 6.36 21.66
C GLN A 167 -39.06 7.20 21.36
N PRO A 168 -39.19 8.53 21.14
CA PRO A 168 -38.04 9.39 20.98
C PRO A 168 -37.36 9.60 22.33
N ILE A 169 -36.03 9.58 22.33
CA ILE A 169 -35.23 9.94 23.50
C ILE A 169 -34.63 11.30 23.24
N ILE A 170 -35.06 12.28 24.03
CA ILE A 170 -34.65 13.67 23.91
C ILE A 170 -33.57 13.93 24.96
N ILE A 171 -32.39 14.32 24.49
CA ILE A 171 -31.29 14.80 25.31
C ILE A 171 -31.33 16.33 25.24
N GLU A 172 -31.92 16.95 26.26
CA GLU A 172 -31.90 18.40 26.41
C GLU A 172 -30.55 18.86 26.97
N SER A 173 -30.05 19.95 26.41
CA SER A 173 -28.86 20.66 26.87
C SER A 173 -28.90 22.10 26.35
N ASN A 174 -28.21 23.00 27.05
CA ASN A 174 -28.01 24.38 26.61
C ASN A 174 -26.93 24.50 25.51
N ASN A 175 -26.13 23.45 25.28
CA ASN A 175 -25.09 23.47 24.27
C ASN A 175 -25.60 22.87 22.96
N THR A 176 -25.54 23.69 21.92
CA THR A 176 -25.68 23.26 20.53
C THR A 176 -24.29 23.16 19.91
N MET A 177 -24.02 22.11 19.14
CA MET A 177 -22.71 21.84 18.58
C MET A 177 -22.26 22.95 17.61
N ASP A 178 -21.10 23.55 17.86
CA ASP A 178 -20.40 24.40 16.88
C ASP A 178 -19.50 23.53 16.00
N ILE A 179 -19.74 23.59 14.68
CA ILE A 179 -19.07 22.75 13.69
C ILE A 179 -18.01 23.50 12.89
N LYS A 180 -17.86 24.82 13.05
CA LYS A 180 -17.00 25.64 12.19
C LYS A 180 -15.53 25.23 12.24
N LYS A 181 -15.02 24.86 13.41
CA LYS A 181 -13.64 24.38 13.56
C LYS A 181 -13.41 23.07 12.80
N LEU A 182 -14.35 22.13 12.91
CA LEU A 182 -14.27 20.84 12.23
C LEU A 182 -14.45 21.00 10.70
N GLU A 183 -15.28 21.95 10.25
CA GLU A 183 -15.38 22.29 8.82
C GLU A 183 -14.08 22.83 8.25
N LEU A 184 -13.43 23.75 8.97
CA LEU A 184 -12.15 24.32 8.57
C LEU A 184 -11.05 23.24 8.56
N GLU A 185 -11.04 22.37 9.56
CA GLU A 185 -10.11 21.25 9.63
C GLU A 185 -10.32 20.27 8.46
N ALA A 186 -11.56 19.92 8.13
CA ALA A 186 -11.86 19.06 6.99
C ALA A 186 -11.34 19.65 5.67
N LYS A 187 -11.58 20.95 5.41
CA LYS A 187 -11.05 21.68 4.25
C LYS A 187 -9.53 21.61 4.19
N ASN A 188 -8.86 21.91 5.31
CA ASN A 188 -7.41 21.90 5.39
C ASN A 188 -6.83 20.49 5.16
N ASN A 189 -7.45 19.45 5.73
CA ASN A 189 -7.01 18.07 5.55
C ASN A 189 -7.09 17.64 4.08
N ILE A 190 -8.18 17.98 3.39
CA ILE A 190 -8.33 17.66 1.96
C ILE A 190 -7.35 18.46 1.11
N ALA A 191 -7.21 19.77 1.35
CA ALA A 191 -6.25 20.61 0.62
C ALA A 191 -4.81 20.12 0.80
N ASN A 192 -4.43 19.74 2.03
CA ASN A 192 -3.10 19.19 2.32
C ASN A 192 -2.86 17.84 1.61
N LYS A 193 -3.85 16.93 1.63
CA LYS A 193 -3.78 15.65 0.90
C LYS A 193 -3.60 15.88 -0.60
N GLN A 194 -4.33 16.83 -1.19
CA GLN A 194 -4.20 17.17 -2.61
C GLN A 194 -2.83 17.77 -2.94
N LYS A 195 -2.33 18.68 -2.09
CA LYS A 195 -0.99 19.27 -2.25
C LYS A 195 0.11 18.22 -2.19
N GLN A 196 0.05 17.29 -1.23
CA GLN A 196 1.00 16.18 -1.12
C GLN A 196 0.97 15.29 -2.36
N LYS A 197 -0.22 14.93 -2.83
CA LYS A 197 -0.38 14.15 -4.08
C LYS A 197 0.24 14.87 -5.27
N GLN A 198 0.04 16.18 -5.40
CA GLN A 198 0.63 16.96 -6.49
C GLN A 198 2.18 16.96 -6.43
N ILE A 199 2.77 17.15 -5.24
CA ILE A 199 4.22 17.07 -5.04
C ILE A 199 4.75 15.68 -5.42
N GLU A 200 4.04 14.61 -5.03
CA GLU A 200 4.37 13.24 -5.39
C GLU A 200 4.35 13.01 -6.92
N LEU A 201 3.30 13.48 -7.60
CA LEU A 201 3.20 13.39 -9.06
C LEU A 201 4.32 14.17 -9.76
N GLU A 202 4.71 15.34 -9.25
CA GLU A 202 5.81 16.14 -9.78
C GLU A 202 7.17 15.44 -9.60
N LYS A 203 7.41 14.80 -8.45
CA LYS A 203 8.61 13.96 -8.24
C LYS A 203 8.68 12.81 -9.23
N LEU A 204 7.56 12.10 -9.46
CA LEU A 204 7.53 11.01 -10.43
C LEU A 204 7.78 11.50 -11.86
N LYS A 205 7.25 12.67 -12.24
CA LYS A 205 7.55 13.31 -13.53
C LYS A 205 9.04 13.65 -13.65
N ALA A 206 9.65 14.19 -12.60
CA ALA A 206 11.08 14.50 -12.58
C ALA A 206 11.94 13.23 -12.73
N ILE A 207 11.62 12.16 -12.01
CA ILE A 207 12.29 10.85 -12.13
C ILE A 207 12.20 10.32 -13.57
N LYS A 208 11.02 10.45 -14.19
CA LYS A 208 10.82 10.02 -15.58
C LYS A 208 11.65 10.83 -16.57
N LEU A 209 11.83 12.13 -16.34
CA LEU A 209 12.67 12.98 -17.19
C LEU A 209 14.16 12.64 -17.08
N ASP A 210 14.62 12.20 -15.91
CA ASP A 210 16.01 11.79 -15.67
C ASP A 210 16.16 10.28 -15.41
N SER A 211 15.40 9.46 -16.15
CA SER A 211 15.38 8.01 -15.92
C SER A 211 16.74 7.33 -16.13
N LYS A 212 17.63 7.97 -16.90
CA LYS A 212 18.99 7.49 -17.17
C LYS A 212 19.84 7.42 -15.90
N GLU A 213 19.66 8.34 -14.96
CA GLU A 213 20.38 8.33 -13.69
C GLU A 213 20.07 7.05 -12.90
N TYR A 214 18.78 6.69 -12.82
CA TYR A 214 18.29 5.52 -12.09
C TYR A 214 18.57 4.19 -12.79
N LYS A 215 18.98 4.22 -14.06
CA LYS A 215 19.44 3.04 -14.81
C LYS A 215 20.95 2.78 -14.67
N LYS A 216 21.69 3.67 -14.00
CA LYS A 216 23.12 3.45 -13.74
C LYS A 216 23.28 2.29 -12.77
N VAL A 217 24.19 1.39 -13.11
CA VAL A 217 24.61 0.29 -12.24
C VAL A 217 25.77 0.79 -11.39
N PRO A 218 25.76 0.59 -10.06
CA PRO A 218 26.92 0.91 -9.24
C PRO A 218 28.15 0.11 -9.70
N MET A 219 29.31 0.77 -9.76
CA MET A 219 30.57 0.10 -10.10
C MET A 219 30.94 -0.84 -8.95
N LEU A 220 30.77 -2.15 -9.15
CA LEU A 220 31.03 -3.16 -8.13
C LEU A 220 32.34 -3.87 -8.41
N LYS A 221 33.14 -4.08 -7.36
CA LYS A 221 34.39 -4.84 -7.44
C LYS A 221 34.07 -6.32 -7.69
N GLN A 222 34.23 -6.76 -8.93
CA GLN A 222 33.93 -8.14 -9.36
C GLN A 222 35.19 -8.94 -9.76
N SER A 223 36.35 -8.29 -9.82
CA SER A 223 37.62 -8.88 -10.31
C SER A 223 38.09 -10.11 -9.57
N ASP A 224 37.73 -10.22 -8.28
CA ASP A 224 38.24 -11.23 -7.37
C ASP A 224 37.34 -12.47 -7.32
N TYR A 225 36.26 -12.49 -8.11
CA TYR A 225 35.29 -13.58 -8.15
C TYR A 225 35.46 -14.43 -9.41
N LEU A 226 35.20 -15.74 -9.26
CA LEU A 226 35.21 -16.71 -10.36
C LEU A 226 34.23 -16.33 -11.49
N THR A 227 33.09 -15.75 -11.11
CA THR A 227 32.07 -15.27 -12.03
C THR A 227 31.83 -13.78 -11.83
N TYR A 228 31.35 -13.12 -12.88
CA TYR A 228 30.98 -11.71 -12.84
C TYR A 228 29.82 -11.43 -13.81
N ILE A 229 29.14 -10.32 -13.60
CA ILE A 229 28.11 -9.80 -14.50
C ILE A 229 28.79 -8.89 -15.52
N ASN A 230 28.70 -9.23 -16.80
CA ASN A 230 29.16 -8.36 -17.90
C ASN A 230 28.08 -7.36 -18.31
N SER A 231 28.36 -6.53 -19.33
CA SER A 231 27.41 -5.55 -19.86
C SER A 231 26.07 -6.16 -20.27
N ASP A 232 26.11 -7.33 -20.92
CA ASP A 232 24.91 -8.01 -21.46
C ASP A 232 24.07 -8.61 -20.33
N GLY A 233 24.73 -9.18 -19.31
CA GLY A 233 24.08 -9.67 -18.09
C GLY A 233 23.40 -8.53 -17.33
N PHE A 234 24.05 -7.38 -17.17
CA PHE A 234 23.42 -6.20 -16.57
C PHE A 234 22.24 -5.70 -17.38
N ASN A 235 22.38 -5.60 -18.70
CA ASN A 235 21.29 -5.18 -19.58
C ASN A 235 20.09 -6.14 -19.47
N THR A 236 20.36 -7.44 -19.37
CA THR A 236 19.33 -8.47 -19.18
C THR A 236 18.62 -8.30 -17.84
N ILE A 237 19.35 -8.12 -16.74
CA ILE A 237 18.75 -7.87 -15.42
C ILE A 237 17.87 -6.62 -15.45
N LEU A 238 18.37 -5.52 -16.02
CA LEU A 238 17.68 -4.23 -15.99
C LEU A 238 16.45 -4.17 -16.87
N ASN A 239 16.48 -4.83 -18.04
CA ASN A 239 15.52 -4.53 -19.11
C ASN A 239 14.68 -5.73 -19.58
N LYS A 240 15.10 -6.98 -19.34
CA LYS A 240 14.38 -8.15 -19.90
C LYS A 240 13.06 -8.44 -19.19
N TYR A 241 12.99 -8.19 -17.89
CA TYR A 241 11.80 -8.45 -17.08
C TYR A 241 11.30 -7.20 -16.37
N SER A 242 9.99 -7.07 -16.27
CA SER A 242 9.37 -5.99 -15.51
C SER A 242 9.74 -6.08 -14.03
N ILE A 243 10.16 -4.96 -13.42
CA ILE A 243 10.38 -4.83 -11.99
C ILE A 243 9.14 -5.23 -11.18
N ALA A 244 7.93 -4.96 -11.70
CA ALA A 244 6.68 -5.36 -11.07
C ALA A 244 6.58 -6.88 -10.86
N ASN A 245 7.14 -7.69 -11.76
CA ASN A 245 7.13 -9.15 -11.62
C ASN A 245 7.96 -9.60 -10.42
N PHE A 246 9.07 -8.92 -10.13
CA PHE A 246 9.87 -9.20 -8.95
C PHE A 246 9.13 -8.80 -7.67
N VAL A 247 8.46 -7.64 -7.65
CA VAL A 247 7.64 -7.23 -6.51
C VAL A 247 6.55 -8.25 -6.20
N ARG A 248 5.81 -8.70 -7.21
CA ARG A 248 4.74 -9.72 -7.04
C ARG A 248 5.26 -11.08 -6.56
N LYS A 249 6.50 -11.44 -6.94
CA LYS A 249 7.11 -12.72 -6.58
C LYS A 249 7.75 -12.69 -5.19
N LEU A 250 8.29 -11.55 -4.78
CA LEU A 250 9.10 -11.41 -3.56
C LEU A 250 8.36 -10.77 -2.39
N GLU A 251 7.30 -10.01 -2.66
CA GLU A 251 6.49 -9.37 -1.63
C GLU A 251 5.03 -9.83 -1.69
N ASN A 252 4.35 -9.83 -0.54
CA ASN A 252 2.93 -10.13 -0.45
C ASN A 252 2.10 -8.92 -0.93
N VAL A 253 1.75 -8.86 -2.21
CA VAL A 253 0.97 -7.75 -2.76
C VAL A 253 -0.43 -7.72 -2.14
N LYS A 254 -0.78 -6.58 -1.53
CA LYS A 254 -2.09 -6.35 -0.91
C LYS A 254 -3.10 -5.75 -1.86
N ASP A 255 -2.63 -4.88 -2.76
CA ASP A 255 -3.49 -4.15 -3.69
C ASP A 255 -2.68 -3.62 -4.87
N GLU A 256 -3.32 -3.55 -6.03
CA GLU A 256 -2.81 -2.92 -7.24
C GLU A 256 -3.90 -2.01 -7.81
N TYR A 257 -3.58 -0.73 -7.97
CA TYR A 257 -4.56 0.29 -8.35
C TYR A 257 -3.91 1.41 -9.15
N ASN A 258 -4.74 2.20 -9.84
CA ASN A 258 -4.28 3.39 -10.55
C ASN A 258 -4.70 4.65 -9.78
N ASP A 259 -3.73 5.52 -9.50
CA ASP A 259 -3.97 6.83 -8.86
C ASP A 259 -3.21 7.96 -9.59
N GLY A 260 -3.28 7.94 -10.92
CA GLY A 260 -2.46 8.76 -11.82
C GLY A 260 -1.20 8.04 -12.31
N TYR A 261 -0.77 7.02 -11.56
CA TYR A 261 0.25 6.03 -11.93
C TYR A 261 -0.22 4.64 -11.49
N ASN A 262 0.36 3.59 -12.08
CA ASN A 262 0.13 2.23 -11.61
C ASN A 262 0.87 2.02 -10.30
N MET A 263 0.13 1.59 -9.28
CA MET A 263 0.60 1.46 -7.91
C MET A 263 0.61 0.00 -7.48
N ILE A 264 1.64 -0.40 -6.73
CA ILE A 264 1.66 -1.68 -6.01
C ILE A 264 1.77 -1.37 -4.51
N LYS A 265 0.83 -1.89 -3.72
CA LYS A 265 0.86 -1.78 -2.26
C LYS A 265 1.21 -3.13 -1.64
N THR A 266 2.19 -3.12 -0.74
CA THR A 266 2.59 -4.27 0.08
C THR A 266 2.35 -3.93 1.57
N PRO A 267 2.50 -4.88 2.51
CA PRO A 267 2.37 -4.60 3.95
C PRO A 267 3.33 -3.52 4.43
N THR A 268 4.49 -3.42 3.79
CA THR A 268 5.62 -2.62 4.25
C THR A 268 5.88 -1.38 3.39
N ALA A 269 5.41 -1.36 2.15
CA ALA A 269 5.71 -0.32 1.18
C ALA A 269 4.52 0.03 0.27
N LYS A 270 4.61 1.20 -0.37
CA LYS A 270 3.70 1.67 -1.41
C LYS A 270 4.59 2.12 -2.56
N TYR A 271 4.44 1.50 -3.71
CA TYR A 271 5.29 1.73 -4.87
C TYR A 271 4.51 2.34 -6.03
N ALA A 272 5.11 3.32 -6.73
CA ALA A 272 4.69 3.74 -8.06
C ALA A 272 5.54 3.05 -9.12
N LEU A 273 4.89 2.49 -10.14
CA LEU A 273 5.53 1.94 -11.32
C LEU A 273 5.73 3.02 -12.37
N ILE A 274 6.98 3.17 -12.82
CA ILE A 274 7.34 3.98 -13.97
C ILE A 274 7.63 3.01 -15.11
N GLU A 275 6.55 2.47 -15.70
CA GLU A 275 6.61 1.32 -16.61
C GLU A 275 7.44 1.56 -17.86
N SER A 276 7.41 2.79 -18.42
CA SER A 276 8.21 3.16 -19.59
C SER A 276 9.71 2.95 -19.39
N ASP A 277 10.17 3.00 -18.15
CA ASP A 277 11.57 2.96 -17.80
C ASP A 277 11.96 1.77 -16.92
N ASN A 278 11.01 0.87 -16.64
CA ASN A 278 11.18 -0.27 -15.75
C ASN A 278 11.71 0.11 -14.35
N LEU A 279 11.21 1.22 -13.81
CA LEU A 279 11.58 1.72 -12.48
C LEU A 279 10.42 1.60 -11.48
N LEU A 280 10.79 1.54 -10.21
CA LEU A 280 9.89 1.43 -9.06
C LEU A 280 10.23 2.51 -8.04
N HIS A 281 9.33 3.45 -7.78
CA HIS A 281 9.52 4.47 -6.74
C HIS A 281 8.81 4.07 -5.44
N ASP A 282 9.53 4.04 -4.32
CA ASP A 282 8.99 3.73 -2.99
C ASP A 282 8.68 5.03 -2.25
N PHE A 283 7.38 5.30 -2.03
CA PHE A 283 6.95 6.52 -1.36
C PHE A 283 7.38 6.59 0.11
N LYS A 284 7.67 5.45 0.74
CA LYS A 284 8.02 5.39 2.16
C LYS A 284 9.49 5.72 2.38
N SER A 285 10.39 5.19 1.55
CA SER A 285 11.82 5.50 1.62
C SER A 285 12.19 6.75 0.82
N GLY A 286 11.39 7.11 -0.19
CA GLY A 286 11.72 8.15 -1.16
C GLY A 286 12.72 7.70 -2.23
N GLU A 287 13.09 6.42 -2.25
CA GLU A 287 14.07 5.87 -3.19
C GLU A 287 13.39 5.35 -4.46
N THR A 288 14.14 5.40 -5.58
CA THR A 288 13.73 4.82 -6.86
C THR A 288 14.67 3.69 -7.22
N TYR A 289 14.10 2.54 -7.56
CA TYR A 289 14.82 1.32 -7.86
C TYR A 289 14.68 0.94 -9.33
N ASN A 290 15.75 0.40 -9.90
CA ASN A 290 15.69 -0.47 -11.06
C ASN A 290 15.68 -1.93 -10.58
N VAL A 291 15.58 -2.91 -11.48
CA VAL A 291 15.51 -4.33 -11.09
C VAL A 291 16.69 -4.73 -10.22
N TYR A 292 17.90 -4.30 -10.58
CA TYR A 292 19.11 -4.65 -9.85
C TYR A 292 19.12 -4.07 -8.43
N THR A 293 18.86 -2.76 -8.27
CA THR A 293 18.86 -2.11 -6.95
C THR A 293 17.69 -2.54 -6.08
N TYR A 294 16.56 -2.90 -6.69
CA TYR A 294 15.43 -3.52 -5.97
C TYR A 294 15.80 -4.91 -5.43
N LEU A 295 16.42 -5.76 -6.25
CA LEU A 295 16.90 -7.07 -5.79
C LEU A 295 17.97 -6.94 -4.70
N ALA A 296 18.89 -5.98 -4.84
CA ALA A 296 19.88 -5.68 -3.81
C ALA A 296 19.24 -5.32 -2.46
N LYS A 297 18.19 -4.49 -2.48
CA LYS A 297 17.38 -4.13 -1.29
C LYS A 297 16.73 -5.36 -0.67
N ILE A 298 15.98 -6.13 -1.46
CA ILE A 298 15.20 -7.28 -0.95
C ILE A 298 16.12 -8.39 -0.42
N LEU A 299 17.25 -8.63 -1.07
CA LEU A 299 18.24 -9.64 -0.66
C LEU A 299 19.18 -9.13 0.43
N ASN A 300 19.12 -7.84 0.78
CA ASN A 300 20.00 -7.17 1.73
C ASN A 300 21.49 -7.45 1.43
N THR A 301 21.89 -7.26 0.17
CA THR A 301 23.27 -7.49 -0.27
C THR A 301 23.69 -6.52 -1.36
N ASN A 302 24.95 -6.14 -1.37
CA ASN A 302 25.59 -5.36 -2.45
C ASN A 302 26.51 -6.22 -3.32
N ILE A 303 26.53 -7.54 -3.12
CA ILE A 303 27.39 -8.46 -3.86
C ILE A 303 26.71 -8.82 -5.19
N ALA A 304 27.27 -8.34 -6.30
CA ALA A 304 26.74 -8.55 -7.65
C ALA A 304 26.46 -10.02 -7.96
N ASN A 305 27.40 -10.91 -7.63
CA ASN A 305 27.21 -12.35 -7.86
C ASN A 305 25.99 -12.92 -7.12
N ASN A 306 25.70 -12.47 -5.90
CA ASN A 306 24.55 -12.97 -5.14
C ASN A 306 23.24 -12.52 -5.79
N ILE A 307 23.18 -11.24 -6.20
CA ILE A 307 22.01 -10.67 -6.89
C ILE A 307 21.78 -11.38 -8.23
N ALA A 308 22.84 -11.58 -9.01
CA ALA A 308 22.76 -12.31 -10.28
C ALA A 308 22.28 -13.74 -10.08
N ARG A 309 22.85 -14.51 -9.15
CA ARG A 309 22.43 -15.90 -8.91
C ARG A 309 20.95 -16.01 -8.52
N GLU A 310 20.47 -15.10 -7.68
CA GLU A 310 19.04 -15.07 -7.34
C GLU A 310 18.18 -14.64 -8.54
N PHE A 311 18.64 -13.71 -9.37
CA PHE A 311 17.98 -13.38 -10.64
C PHE A 311 17.91 -14.60 -11.59
N GLU A 312 19.02 -15.31 -11.81
CA GLU A 312 19.08 -16.52 -12.66
C GLU A 312 18.12 -17.59 -12.13
N LYS A 313 18.09 -17.82 -10.81
CA LYS A 313 17.16 -18.76 -10.16
C LYS A 313 15.70 -18.37 -10.35
N MET A 314 15.39 -17.07 -10.33
CA MET A 314 14.01 -16.59 -10.45
C MET A 314 13.51 -16.57 -11.90
N THR A 315 14.40 -16.41 -12.88
CA THR A 315 14.05 -16.14 -14.28
C THR A 315 14.43 -17.27 -15.25
N GLY A 316 15.41 -18.10 -14.88
CA GLY A 316 16.02 -19.11 -15.76
C GLY A 316 17.09 -18.56 -16.70
N GLU A 317 17.36 -17.25 -16.69
CA GLU A 317 18.39 -16.63 -17.52
C GLU A 317 19.78 -16.91 -17.00
N ASN A 318 20.77 -16.89 -17.90
CA ASN A 318 22.18 -16.92 -17.53
C ASN A 318 22.78 -15.52 -17.76
N VAL A 319 23.20 -14.86 -16.69
CA VAL A 319 23.74 -13.49 -16.70
C VAL A 319 25.15 -13.42 -16.13
N LEU A 320 25.70 -14.55 -15.66
CA LEU A 320 27.05 -14.66 -15.11
C LEU A 320 28.06 -15.22 -16.12
N SER A 321 29.07 -14.42 -16.40
CA SER A 321 30.23 -14.79 -17.20
C SER A 321 31.37 -15.33 -16.34
N LEU A 322 32.18 -16.23 -16.90
CA LEU A 322 33.39 -16.74 -16.27
C LEU A 322 34.52 -15.71 -16.34
N ASN A 323 35.23 -15.51 -15.23
CA ASN A 323 36.39 -14.65 -15.16
C ASN A 323 37.66 -15.40 -15.61
N GLN A 324 37.81 -15.58 -16.93
CA GLN A 324 38.92 -16.36 -17.50
C GLN A 324 40.29 -15.81 -17.07
N LYS A 325 40.45 -14.49 -17.00
CA LYS A 325 41.71 -13.85 -16.56
C LYS A 325 42.09 -14.24 -15.13
N LEU A 326 41.12 -14.31 -14.22
CA LEU A 326 41.34 -14.76 -12.84
C LEU A 326 41.70 -16.25 -12.82
N ILE A 327 41.00 -17.07 -13.62
CA ILE A 327 41.28 -18.50 -13.79
C ILE A 327 42.72 -18.72 -14.25
N ASP A 328 43.14 -18.07 -15.32
CA ASP A 328 44.50 -18.18 -15.85
C ASP A 328 45.55 -17.74 -14.83
N THR A 329 45.27 -16.64 -14.12
CA THR A 329 46.17 -16.09 -13.09
C THR A 329 46.33 -17.03 -11.91
N HIS A 330 45.23 -17.57 -11.39
CA HIS A 330 45.25 -18.51 -10.28
C HIS A 330 45.82 -19.88 -10.69
N LEU A 331 45.50 -20.36 -11.90
CA LEU A 331 46.08 -21.59 -12.44
C LEU A 331 47.59 -21.47 -12.58
N LYS A 332 48.09 -20.39 -13.19
CA LYS A 332 49.53 -20.12 -13.29
C LYS A 332 50.20 -20.02 -11.92
N THR A 333 49.54 -19.42 -10.94
CA THR A 333 50.06 -19.29 -9.57
C THR A 333 50.13 -20.64 -8.87
N ALA A 334 49.05 -21.43 -8.93
CA ALA A 334 48.97 -22.74 -8.31
C ALA A 334 49.95 -23.75 -8.93
N LEU A 335 50.19 -23.65 -10.25
CA LEU A 335 51.15 -24.46 -10.98
C LEU A 335 52.61 -24.21 -10.61
N LYS A 336 52.96 -23.10 -9.93
CA LYS A 336 54.36 -22.86 -9.52
C LYS A 336 54.86 -23.85 -8.47
N THR A 337 53.95 -24.40 -7.65
CA THR A 337 54.31 -25.25 -6.51
C THR A 337 53.65 -26.63 -6.55
N ALA A 338 52.65 -26.84 -7.39
CA ALA A 338 51.98 -28.13 -7.52
C ALA A 338 52.85 -29.17 -8.26
N THR A 339 52.87 -30.40 -7.76
CA THR A 339 53.60 -31.55 -8.34
C THR A 339 52.69 -32.67 -8.84
N ASN A 340 51.40 -32.57 -8.51
CA ASN A 340 50.34 -33.50 -8.92
C ASN A 340 48.96 -32.81 -8.81
N ASP A 341 47.93 -33.45 -9.38
CA ASP A 341 46.56 -32.92 -9.43
C ASP A 341 46.01 -32.61 -8.04
N LYS A 342 46.23 -33.46 -7.03
CA LYS A 342 45.76 -33.22 -5.66
C LYS A 342 46.34 -31.93 -5.07
N SER A 343 47.64 -31.69 -5.28
CA SER A 343 48.29 -30.44 -4.83
C SER A 343 47.81 -29.22 -5.61
N LEU A 344 47.56 -29.37 -6.92
CA LEU A 344 47.03 -28.31 -7.77
C LEU A 344 45.60 -27.93 -7.38
N GLU A 345 44.73 -28.92 -7.20
CA GLU A 345 43.35 -28.74 -6.71
C GLU A 345 43.33 -28.08 -5.34
N SER A 346 44.19 -28.50 -4.40
CA SER A 346 44.30 -27.89 -3.07
C SER A 346 44.72 -26.42 -3.14
N ASN A 347 45.71 -26.08 -3.97
CA ASN A 347 46.16 -24.71 -4.18
C ASN A 347 45.04 -23.84 -4.79
N LEU A 348 44.33 -24.35 -5.79
CA LEU A 348 43.21 -23.65 -6.43
C LEU A 348 42.04 -23.43 -5.47
N LYS A 349 41.69 -24.42 -4.63
CA LYS A 349 40.67 -24.27 -3.58
C LYS A 349 40.99 -23.10 -2.65
N LYS A 350 42.25 -22.95 -2.24
CA LYS A 350 42.70 -21.82 -1.40
C LYS A 350 42.61 -20.47 -2.12
N LEU A 351 43.06 -20.41 -3.37
CA LEU A 351 43.03 -19.16 -4.16
C LEU A 351 41.61 -18.68 -4.44
N PHE A 352 40.72 -19.59 -4.84
CA PHE A 352 39.32 -19.27 -5.12
C PHE A 352 38.42 -19.23 -3.89
N LYS A 353 38.90 -19.70 -2.73
CA LYS A 353 38.13 -19.85 -1.49
C LYS A 353 36.88 -20.71 -1.68
N VAL A 354 37.05 -21.87 -2.31
CA VAL A 354 35.97 -22.83 -2.61
C VAL A 354 36.31 -24.23 -2.10
N GLU A 355 35.28 -25.04 -1.83
CA GLU A 355 35.45 -26.42 -1.34
C GLU A 355 35.74 -27.41 -2.47
N VAL A 356 35.24 -27.12 -3.68
CA VAL A 356 35.29 -28.02 -4.84
C VAL A 356 36.16 -27.44 -5.94
N VAL A 357 37.26 -28.13 -6.21
CA VAL A 357 38.05 -28.00 -7.44
C VAL A 357 38.39 -29.42 -7.87
N LYS A 358 38.16 -29.76 -9.14
CA LYS A 358 38.47 -31.09 -9.66
C LYS A 358 38.84 -31.08 -11.14
N PHE A 359 39.93 -31.73 -11.48
CA PHE A 359 40.29 -31.99 -12.88
C PHE A 359 39.62 -33.27 -13.38
N HIS A 360 39.08 -33.21 -14.59
CA HIS A 360 38.47 -34.35 -15.26
C HIS A 360 39.16 -34.57 -16.60
N TYR A 361 39.87 -35.71 -16.71
CA TYR A 361 40.63 -36.13 -17.88
C TYR A 361 40.02 -37.38 -18.55
N GLY A 362 38.71 -37.58 -18.38
CA GLY A 362 38.01 -38.79 -18.84
C GLY A 362 37.96 -38.92 -20.37
N SER A 363 37.20 -39.91 -20.88
CA SER A 363 37.07 -40.22 -22.31
C SER A 363 36.38 -39.14 -23.17
N GLY A 364 35.99 -38.02 -22.59
CA GLY A 364 35.43 -36.85 -23.30
C GLY A 364 36.34 -35.63 -23.15
N ASP A 365 35.88 -34.47 -23.61
CA ASP A 365 36.66 -33.25 -23.52
C ASP A 365 37.07 -32.93 -22.07
N PRO A 366 38.38 -32.74 -21.80
CA PRO A 366 38.85 -32.48 -20.46
C PRO A 366 38.28 -31.16 -19.95
N TYR A 367 38.03 -31.10 -18.65
CA TYR A 367 37.52 -29.90 -18.01
C TYR A 367 37.98 -29.76 -16.57
N LEU A 368 38.00 -28.51 -16.10
CA LEU A 368 38.23 -28.13 -14.72
C LEU A 368 36.89 -27.74 -14.11
N LYS A 369 36.51 -28.40 -13.03
CA LYS A 369 35.36 -27.99 -12.22
C LYS A 369 35.85 -27.11 -11.07
N ILE A 370 35.30 -25.90 -10.94
CA ILE A 370 35.50 -25.02 -9.77
C ILE A 370 34.12 -24.64 -9.24
N ALA A 371 33.82 -25.02 -8.00
CA ALA A 371 32.49 -24.91 -7.41
C ALA A 371 31.39 -25.51 -8.33
N ASP A 372 30.45 -24.68 -8.79
CA ASP A 372 29.35 -25.03 -9.69
C ASP A 372 29.68 -24.85 -11.18
N LYS A 373 30.88 -24.38 -11.52
CA LYS A 373 31.26 -24.05 -12.90
C LYS A 373 32.15 -25.11 -13.54
N LYS A 374 31.84 -25.43 -14.80
CA LYS A 374 32.62 -26.28 -15.69
C LYS A 374 33.43 -25.40 -16.65
N ILE A 375 34.74 -25.54 -16.65
CA ILE A 375 35.68 -24.74 -17.45
C ILE A 375 36.38 -25.66 -18.44
N THR A 376 36.22 -25.39 -19.73
CA THR A 376 36.80 -26.18 -20.84
C THR A 376 37.93 -25.45 -21.56
N ASP A 377 38.02 -24.12 -21.41
CA ASP A 377 39.03 -23.28 -22.05
C ASP A 377 40.32 -23.24 -21.23
N ILE A 378 40.98 -24.40 -21.11
CA ILE A 378 42.27 -24.58 -20.44
C ILE A 378 43.14 -25.48 -21.30
N ASP A 379 44.41 -25.12 -21.47
CA ASP A 379 45.40 -26.00 -22.09
C ASP A 379 45.83 -27.10 -21.10
N PHE A 380 45.03 -28.18 -21.03
CA PHE A 380 45.28 -29.30 -20.14
C PHE A 380 46.60 -30.01 -20.42
N LYS A 381 47.07 -30.00 -21.68
CA LYS A 381 48.36 -30.61 -22.04
C LYS A 381 49.49 -29.86 -21.35
N LYS A 382 49.48 -28.52 -21.44
CA LYS A 382 50.46 -27.66 -20.75
C LYS A 382 50.41 -27.80 -19.24
N VAL A 383 49.20 -27.95 -18.66
CA VAL A 383 49.03 -28.24 -17.23
C VAL A 383 49.75 -29.54 -16.85
N ILE A 384 49.50 -30.62 -17.59
CA ILE A 384 50.11 -31.94 -17.34
C ILE A 384 51.64 -31.88 -17.47
N ASP A 385 52.15 -31.26 -18.53
CA ASP A 385 53.59 -31.15 -18.77
C ASP A 385 54.29 -30.33 -17.68
N THR A 386 53.66 -29.25 -17.21
CA THR A 386 54.19 -28.44 -16.09
C THR A 386 54.24 -29.25 -14.79
N LEU A 387 53.21 -30.04 -14.47
CA LEU A 387 53.19 -30.89 -13.28
C LEU A 387 54.27 -31.98 -13.33
N LYS A 388 54.54 -32.56 -14.50
CA LYS A 388 55.65 -33.52 -14.69
C LYS A 388 57.01 -32.88 -14.40
N GLN A 389 57.27 -31.70 -14.98
CA GLN A 389 58.52 -30.96 -14.77
C GLN A 389 58.72 -30.60 -13.29
N ASN A 390 57.67 -30.15 -12.59
CA ASN A 390 57.76 -29.83 -11.17
C ASN A 390 58.06 -31.06 -10.31
N ARG A 391 57.49 -32.21 -10.66
CA ARG A 391 57.74 -33.48 -9.95
C ARG A 391 59.18 -33.95 -10.12
N GLU A 392 59.75 -33.79 -11.31
CA GLU A 392 61.17 -34.10 -11.58
C GLU A 392 62.10 -33.18 -10.78
N LYS A 393 61.81 -31.87 -10.76
CA LYS A 393 62.56 -30.88 -9.96
C LYS A 393 62.52 -31.18 -8.46
N SER A 394 61.35 -31.53 -7.93
CA SER A 394 61.19 -31.90 -6.51
C SER A 394 62.04 -33.13 -6.16
N LYS A 395 62.02 -34.17 -6.99
CA LYS A 395 62.82 -35.39 -6.80
C LYS A 395 64.32 -35.14 -6.90
N SER A 396 64.77 -34.20 -7.73
CA SER A 396 66.19 -33.83 -7.81
C SER A 396 66.65 -33.04 -6.57
N MET A 397 65.77 -32.25 -5.95
CA MET A 397 66.10 -31.52 -4.72
C MET A 397 66.12 -32.42 -3.48
N GLU A 398 65.35 -33.50 -3.44
CA GLU A 398 65.37 -34.49 -2.34
C GLU A 398 66.59 -35.44 -2.38
N ARG A 399 67.35 -35.45 -3.48
CA ARG A 399 68.55 -36.29 -3.67
C ARG A 399 69.87 -35.55 -3.38
N ILE A 400 69.79 -34.26 -3.07
CA ILE A 400 70.87 -33.39 -2.60
C ILE A 400 70.65 -33.21 -1.10
#